data_AF-A0A924E6Z2-F1
#
_entry.id   AF-A0A924E6Z2-F1
#
_cell.length_a   1.000
_cell.length_b   1.000
_cell.length_c   1.000
_cell.angle_alpha   90.00
_cell.angle_beta   90.00
_cell.angle_gamma   90.00
#
_symmetry.space_group_name_H-M   'P 1'
#
loop_
_entity.id
_entity.type
_entity.pdbx_description
1 polymer ?
#
loop_
_entity_poly.entity_id
_entity_poly.type
_entity_poly.pdbx_seq_one_letter_code
_entity_poly.pdbx_strand_id
1 'polypeptide(L)'
;MSNDLGLSAAPGSAVVIGAGGGIGAALMARLRALDDGSDVMGLSRNTVPALDYSDETSVQAAAQWVAQRCEASGQPVRLLIVATGFLHGDSGL
;
A
#
# COMPACT_ATOMS: atom_id res chain seq x y z
N MET A 1 1.61 -11.40 -26.04
CA MET A 1 0.68 -10.33 -25.64
C MET A 1 1.22 -9.73 -24.36
N SER A 2 2.06 -8.69 -24.47
CA SER A 2 2.60 -8.00 -23.29
C SER A 2 1.56 -7.01 -22.80
N ASN A 3 1.04 -7.24 -21.60
CA ASN A 3 0.12 -6.35 -20.92
C ASN A 3 0.93 -5.22 -20.27
N ASP A 4 1.54 -4.38 -21.11
CA ASP A 4 2.35 -3.27 -20.64
C ASP A 4 1.43 -2.09 -20.30
N LEU A 5 1.09 -1.99 -19.01
CA LEU A 5 0.25 -0.92 -18.45
C LEU A 5 0.97 0.46 -18.43
N GLY A 6 2.10 0.63 -19.12
CA GLY A 6 2.86 1.88 -19.12
C GLY A 6 3.57 2.16 -17.79
N LEU A 7 3.77 1.12 -16.96
CA LEU A 7 4.63 1.21 -15.78
C LEU A 7 6.08 1.20 -16.27
N SER A 8 6.65 2.39 -16.46
CA SER A 8 8.10 2.61 -16.68
C SER A 8 8.96 1.60 -15.91
N ALA A 9 10.02 1.10 -16.56
CA ALA A 9 10.95 0.09 -16.06
C ALA A 9 11.81 0.53 -14.85
N ALA A 10 11.68 1.77 -14.37
CA ALA A 10 12.39 2.24 -13.19
C ALA A 10 11.68 1.76 -11.91
N PRO A 11 12.42 1.24 -10.92
CA PRO A 11 11.83 0.82 -9.65
C PRO A 11 11.12 1.99 -8.97
N GLY A 12 9.98 1.70 -8.37
CA GLY A 12 9.20 2.69 -7.63
C GLY A 12 8.40 2.05 -6.52
N SER A 13 7.85 2.88 -5.63
CA SER A 13 7.21 2.38 -4.43
C SER A 13 5.87 1.71 -4.73
N ALA A 14 5.61 0.60 -4.03
CA ALA A 14 4.33 -0.09 -4.01
C ALA A 14 3.68 0.06 -2.64
N VAL A 15 2.43 0.50 -2.60
CA VAL A 15 1.65 0.68 -1.37
C VAL A 15 0.50 -0.32 -1.36
N VAL A 16 0.40 -1.11 -0.29
CA VAL A 16 -0.72 -2.03 -0.06
C VAL A 16 -1.55 -1.52 1.11
N ILE A 17 -2.78 -1.09 0.84
CA ILE A 17 -3.76 -0.77 1.88
C ILE A 17 -4.57 -2.02 2.20
N GLY A 18 -4.81 -2.28 3.49
CA GLY A 18 -5.34 -3.57 3.96
C GLY A 18 -4.26 -4.63 4.13
N ALA A 19 -2.99 -4.23 4.31
CA ALA A 19 -1.84 -5.14 4.39
C ALA A 19 -1.88 -6.12 5.58
N GLY A 20 -2.71 -5.85 6.60
CA GLY A 20 -2.94 -6.78 7.71
C GLY A 20 -3.98 -7.87 7.45
N GLY A 21 -4.75 -7.78 6.36
CA GLY A 21 -5.73 -8.80 5.96
C GLY A 21 -5.11 -9.92 5.12
N GLY A 22 -5.84 -11.01 4.87
CA GLY A 22 -5.30 -12.19 4.17
C GLY A 22 -4.75 -11.89 2.77
N ILE A 23 -5.56 -11.26 1.90
CA ILE A 23 -5.15 -10.91 0.53
C ILE A 23 -4.05 -9.85 0.55
N GLY A 24 -4.21 -8.79 1.35
CA GLY A 24 -3.22 -7.71 1.45
C GLY A 24 -1.86 -8.20 1.92
N ALA A 25 -1.82 -9.08 2.94
CA ALA A 25 -0.59 -9.68 3.44
C ALA A 25 0.09 -10.56 2.38
N ALA A 26 -0.68 -11.38 1.66
CA ALA A 26 -0.15 -12.23 0.60
C ALA A 26 0.44 -11.41 -0.57
N LEU A 27 -0.24 -10.35 -0.99
CA LEU A 27 0.25 -9.45 -2.05
C LEU A 27 1.52 -8.72 -1.60
N MET A 28 1.55 -8.21 -0.37
CA MET A 28 2.73 -7.54 0.18
C MET A 28 3.94 -8.48 0.24
N ALA A 29 3.74 -9.73 0.68
CA ALA A 29 4.79 -10.74 0.71
C ALA A 29 5.30 -11.06 -0.70
N ARG A 30 4.40 -11.16 -1.69
CA ARG A 30 4.80 -11.41 -3.08
C ARG A 30 5.59 -10.24 -3.66
N LEU A 31 5.16 -9.00 -3.45
CA LEU A 31 5.86 -7.80 -3.94
C LEU A 31 7.29 -7.73 -3.37
N ARG A 32 7.46 -7.95 -2.07
CA ARG A 32 8.78 -7.98 -1.42
C ARG A 32 9.70 -9.08 -1.96
N ALA A 33 9.14 -10.16 -2.48
CA ALA A 33 9.89 -11.28 -3.03
C ALA A 33 10.31 -11.10 -4.50
N LEU A 34 9.92 -10.01 -5.17
CA LEU A 34 10.29 -9.76 -6.57
C LEU A 34 11.74 -9.28 -6.73
N ASP A 35 12.36 -8.75 -5.69
CA ASP A 35 13.73 -8.20 -5.69
C ASP A 35 14.00 -7.26 -6.89
N ASP A 36 12.99 -6.47 -7.26
CA ASP A 36 13.01 -5.55 -8.41
C ASP A 36 13.42 -4.12 -8.01
N GLY A 37 13.84 -3.93 -6.75
CA GLY A 37 14.26 -2.64 -6.19
C GLY A 37 13.11 -1.74 -5.74
N SER A 38 11.86 -2.20 -5.77
CA SER A 38 10.72 -1.44 -5.26
C SER A 38 10.69 -1.33 -3.73
N ASP A 39 10.45 -0.14 -3.21
CA ASP A 39 10.06 0.05 -1.80
C ASP A 39 8.60 -0.39 -1.57
N VAL A 40 8.39 -1.40 -0.70
CA VAL A 40 7.05 -1.97 -0.45
C VAL A 40 6.52 -1.56 0.92
N MET A 41 5.51 -0.70 0.89
CA MET A 41 4.81 -0.14 2.05
C MET A 41 3.47 -0.83 2.29
N GLY A 42 3.08 -0.96 3.56
CA GLY A 42 1.81 -1.55 3.96
C GLY A 42 1.09 -0.68 5.00
N LEU A 43 -0.20 -0.44 4.78
CA LEU A 43 -1.06 0.33 5.68
C LEU A 43 -2.32 -0.47 6.03
N SER A 44 -2.77 -0.33 7.27
CA SER A 44 -4.05 -0.87 7.75
C SER A 44 -4.52 -0.09 8.99
N ARG A 45 -5.67 -0.45 9.57
CA ARG A 45 -6.11 0.12 10.85
C ARG A 45 -5.12 -0.14 12.00
N ASN A 46 -4.31 -1.19 11.91
CA ASN A 46 -3.39 -1.62 12.97
C ASN A 46 -1.91 -1.28 12.67
N THR A 47 -1.63 -0.45 11.66
CA THR A 47 -0.25 0.02 11.38
C THR A 47 0.05 1.34 12.10
N VAL A 48 1.30 1.79 12.03
CA VAL A 48 1.71 3.14 12.45
C VAL A 48 2.34 3.85 11.23
N PRO A 49 1.71 4.89 10.67
CA PRO A 49 0.39 5.42 11.04
C PRO A 49 -0.75 4.43 10.76
N ALA A 50 -1.86 4.60 11.47
CA ALA A 50 -3.09 3.89 11.18
C ALA A 50 -3.76 4.50 9.95
N LEU A 51 -4.46 3.68 9.17
CA LEU A 51 -5.31 4.11 8.07
C LEU A 51 -6.73 3.61 8.31
N ASP A 52 -7.59 4.53 8.76
CA ASP A 52 -9.00 4.31 9.06
C ASP A 52 -9.85 5.24 8.17
N TYR A 53 -10.67 4.67 7.31
CA TYR A 53 -11.51 5.46 6.40
C TYR A 53 -12.62 6.23 7.09
N SER A 54 -12.94 5.92 8.35
CA SER A 54 -13.90 6.69 9.16
C SER A 54 -13.27 7.95 9.78
N ASP A 55 -11.94 8.06 9.76
CA ASP A 55 -11.17 9.18 10.30
C ASP A 55 -10.29 9.80 9.21
N GLU A 56 -10.74 10.93 8.66
CA GLU A 56 -10.04 11.68 7.63
C GLU A 56 -8.62 12.11 8.05
N THR A 57 -8.41 12.38 9.35
CA THR A 57 -7.08 12.77 9.84
C THR A 57 -6.08 11.62 9.76
N SER A 58 -6.55 10.38 9.91
CA SER A 58 -5.73 9.18 9.72
C SER A 58 -5.33 8.99 8.25
N VAL A 59 -6.24 9.29 7.31
CA VAL A 59 -5.96 9.23 5.87
C VAL A 59 -4.89 10.25 5.50
N GLN A 60 -5.01 11.48 6.00
CA GLN A 60 -4.01 12.52 5.80
C GLN A 60 -2.64 12.11 6.37
N ALA A 61 -2.59 11.57 7.60
CA ALA A 61 -1.35 11.13 8.22
C ALA A 61 -0.69 9.98 7.45
N ALA A 62 -1.48 9.01 6.98
CA ALA A 62 -1.00 7.90 6.17
C ALA A 62 -0.44 8.38 4.81
N ALA A 63 -1.13 9.32 4.14
CA ALA A 63 -0.68 9.90 2.88
C ALA A 63 0.64 10.69 3.07
N GLN A 64 0.75 11.49 4.13
CA GLN A 64 1.97 12.20 4.48
C GLN A 64 3.14 11.24 4.74
N TRP A 65 2.89 10.16 5.47
CA TRP A 65 3.90 9.14 5.72
C TRP A 65 4.38 8.46 4.43
N VAL A 66 3.47 8.14 3.49
CA VAL A 66 3.84 7.61 2.16
C VAL A 66 4.69 8.62 1.39
N ALA A 67 4.28 9.90 1.35
CA ALA A 67 5.03 10.94 0.68
C ALA A 67 6.46 11.07 1.24
N GLN A 68 6.61 11.08 2.57
CA GLN A 68 7.92 11.13 3.23
C GLN A 68 8.79 9.91 2.88
N ARG A 69 8.22 8.71 2.75
CA ARG A 69 8.98 7.53 2.32
C ARG A 69 9.41 7.62 0.86
N CYS A 70 8.54 8.11 -0.02
CA CYS A 70 8.87 8.35 -1.41
C CYS A 70 9.98 9.40 -1.56
N GLU A 71 9.93 10.48 -0.78
CA GLU A 71 10.99 11.49 -0.73
C GLU A 71 12.32 10.90 -0.23
N ALA A 72 12.30 10.12 0.85
CA ALA A 72 13.49 9.50 1.43
C ALA A 72 14.15 8.46 0.51
N SER A 73 13.36 7.72 -0.26
CA SER A 73 13.84 6.71 -1.21
C SER A 73 14.15 7.27 -2.61
N GLY A 74 13.66 8.48 -2.92
CA GLY A 74 13.68 9.03 -4.27
C GLY A 74 12.77 8.26 -5.25
N GLN A 75 11.89 7.41 -4.74
CA GLN A 75 11.01 6.55 -5.53
C GLN A 75 9.57 7.05 -5.45
N PRO A 76 8.92 7.43 -6.57
CA PRO A 76 7.50 7.78 -6.54
C PRO A 76 6.65 6.53 -6.34
N VAL A 77 5.41 6.70 -5.87
CA VAL A 77 4.42 5.62 -5.89
C VAL A 77 4.12 5.24 -7.35
N ARG A 78 4.31 3.96 -7.68
CA ARG A 78 4.00 3.38 -9.00
C ARG A 78 2.86 2.37 -8.96
N LEU A 79 2.58 1.83 -7.77
CA LEU A 79 1.52 0.87 -7.55
C LEU A 79 0.83 1.17 -6.22
N LEU A 80 -0.50 1.30 -6.28
CA LEU A 80 -1.35 1.37 -5.10
C LEU A 80 -2.38 0.24 -5.19
N ILE A 81 -2.35 -0.67 -4.23
CA ILE A 81 -3.31 -1.76 -4.11
C ILE A 81 -4.21 -1.47 -2.92
N VAL A 82 -5.52 -1.38 -3.17
CA VAL A 82 -6.53 -1.32 -2.12
C VAL A 82 -7.08 -2.72 -1.92
N ALA A 83 -6.53 -3.44 -0.94
CA ALA A 83 -6.95 -4.78 -0.53
C ALA A 83 -7.75 -4.73 0.79
N THR A 84 -8.43 -3.61 1.04
CA THR A 84 -9.37 -3.50 2.14
C THR A 84 -10.65 -4.23 1.78
N GLY A 85 -11.23 -4.88 2.76
CA GLY A 85 -12.44 -5.66 2.58
C GLY A 85 -12.94 -6.07 3.94
N PHE A 86 -14.26 -6.19 4.04
CA PHE A 86 -14.93 -6.63 5.24
C PHE A 86 -15.68 -7.92 4.91
N LEU A 87 -15.30 -9.02 5.55
CA LEU A 87 -15.93 -10.31 5.29
C LEU A 87 -17.21 -10.47 6.12
N HIS A 88 -17.19 -10.07 7.41
CA HIS A 88 -18.35 -10.07 8.31
C HIS A 88 -18.06 -9.38 9.67
N GLY A 89 -19.10 -8.86 10.32
CA GLY A 89 -19.09 -8.21 11.64
C GLY A 89 -20.13 -7.08 11.70
N ASP A 90 -20.33 -6.45 12.85
CA ASP A 90 -21.43 -5.48 13.04
C ASP A 90 -21.23 -4.15 12.29
N SER A 91 -20.00 -3.78 11.95
CA SER A 91 -19.73 -2.54 11.23
C SER A 91 -18.71 -2.79 10.13
N GLY A 92 -19.20 -2.95 8.90
CA GLY A 92 -18.38 -2.87 7.69
C GLY A 92 -17.94 -1.43 7.35
N LEU A 93 -18.20 -0.48 8.25
CA LEU A 93 -17.86 0.94 8.21
C LEU A 93 -17.51 1.40 9.63
#